data_AF-V2YKY9-F1
#
_entry.id   AF-V2YKY9-F1
#
_cell.length_a   1.000
_cell.length_b   1.000
_cell.length_c   1.000
_cell.angle_alpha   90.00
_cell.angle_beta   90.00
_cell.angle_gamma   90.00
#
_symmetry.space_group_name_H-M   'P 1'
#
loop_
_entity.id
_entity.type
_entity.pdbx_description
1 polymer ?
#
loop_
_entity_poly.entity_id
_entity_poly.type
_entity_poly.pdbx_seq_one_letter_code
_entity_poly.pdbx_strand_id
1 'polypeptide(L)'
;MTREPASIPSSPWKIADSMNATNHLDDSTLQTKHEFYYSAGIQEGLRRREDELALVRSQRDTTALEAVNMRAKIRELEQKLEHYETSQKHAVSTSPSDASFTHSFVRISTSPTTSNEHSLSVSPSPHHSPTSTNYRHGIPSYRSAFPTREAEIALRGLMEKAKAMDSRALTRIKSLCKEAHATPRDEKSWAQKFVLSEWRNPPELATPSNLNRDPTRPLLPNPRMGDSFESWYEYYCIHNSSLPRGVRKDTFGRPWKPDLRASRIAAQLRPAQGCQPATRTEFTVSLMELLDTPGEYQRIVIGRGFSIASEVTLSPYEGPASVTVEDVVRHMAGCGITFQMIRDDLEPWSHQYKSVALSPASVRNA
;
A
#
# COMPACT_ATOMS: atom_id res chain seq x y z
N MET A 1 33.41 46.24 -69.11
CA MET A 1 34.02 45.57 -67.93
C MET A 1 33.03 44.55 -67.41
N THR A 2 33.10 43.37 -68.00
CA THR A 2 32.21 42.23 -67.81
C THR A 2 32.86 41.28 -66.81
N ARG A 3 32.22 41.07 -65.66
CA ARG A 3 32.67 40.12 -64.63
C ARG A 3 32.07 38.74 -64.94
N GLU A 4 32.95 37.76 -65.13
CA GLU A 4 32.62 36.33 -65.21
C GLU A 4 31.97 35.81 -63.92
N PRO A 5 31.07 34.81 -64.00
CA PRO A 5 30.48 34.16 -62.86
C PRO A 5 31.41 33.11 -62.23
N ALA A 6 31.48 33.10 -60.91
CA ALA A 6 32.25 32.15 -60.11
C ALA A 6 31.61 30.75 -60.11
N SER A 7 32.43 29.74 -60.40
CA SER A 7 32.09 28.33 -60.36
C SER A 7 31.84 27.82 -58.94
N ILE A 8 30.72 27.10 -58.77
CA ILE A 8 30.33 26.39 -57.56
C ILE A 8 31.13 25.07 -57.47
N PRO A 9 31.84 24.78 -56.37
CA PRO A 9 32.42 23.45 -56.18
C PRO A 9 31.35 22.43 -55.79
N SER A 10 31.47 21.27 -56.43
CA SER A 10 30.64 20.08 -56.33
C SER A 10 30.57 19.49 -54.91
N SER A 11 29.37 19.05 -54.54
CA SER A 11 28.97 18.46 -53.26
C SER A 11 29.76 17.21 -52.84
N PRO A 12 30.08 17.03 -51.54
CA PRO A 12 30.66 15.81 -51.00
C PRO A 12 29.57 14.96 -50.33
N TRP A 13 28.88 14.11 -51.10
CA TRP A 13 28.01 13.06 -50.54
C TRP A 13 28.39 11.71 -51.14
N LYS A 14 29.48 11.11 -50.64
CA LYS A 14 29.84 9.70 -50.89
C LYS A 14 30.61 9.11 -49.71
N ILE A 15 30.07 9.17 -48.49
CA ILE A 15 30.49 8.28 -47.39
C ILE A 15 29.28 8.03 -46.49
N ALA A 16 28.43 7.06 -46.83
CA ALA A 16 27.38 6.57 -45.92
C ALA A 16 26.95 5.10 -46.14
N ASP A 17 27.77 4.27 -46.81
CA ASP A 17 27.41 2.86 -47.09
C ASP A 17 28.37 1.84 -46.44
N SER A 18 29.05 2.18 -45.34
CA SER A 18 29.97 1.24 -44.67
C SER A 18 29.93 1.30 -43.15
N MET A 19 28.74 1.21 -42.56
CA MET A 19 28.57 0.86 -41.13
C MET A 19 27.29 0.05 -40.94
N ASN A 20 27.26 -1.19 -41.46
CA ASN A 20 26.26 -2.18 -41.06
C ASN A 20 26.93 -3.53 -40.75
N ALA A 21 28.06 -3.47 -40.06
CA ALA A 21 28.75 -4.63 -39.52
C ALA A 21 28.17 -4.98 -38.13
N THR A 22 27.28 -5.97 -38.13
CA THR A 22 27.20 -7.03 -37.10
C THR A 22 27.25 -6.60 -35.64
N ASN A 23 26.14 -6.08 -35.11
CA ASN A 23 25.76 -6.30 -33.71
C ASN A 23 24.96 -7.60 -33.58
N HIS A 24 25.59 -8.72 -33.96
CA HIS A 24 25.09 -10.05 -33.62
C HIS A 24 25.56 -10.34 -32.18
N LEU A 25 25.03 -9.57 -31.22
CA LEU A 25 25.20 -9.86 -29.80
C LEU A 25 24.57 -11.23 -29.57
N ASP A 26 25.45 -12.17 -29.27
CA ASP A 26 25.24 -13.60 -29.17
C ASP A 26 23.98 -13.92 -28.33
N ASP A 27 22.89 -14.35 -28.98
CA ASP A 27 21.56 -14.60 -28.40
C ASP A 27 21.62 -15.57 -27.21
N SER A 28 22.65 -16.43 -27.23
CA SER A 28 23.05 -17.31 -26.12
C SER A 28 23.34 -16.54 -24.82
N THR A 29 24.07 -15.42 -24.87
CA THR A 29 24.46 -14.66 -23.67
C THR A 29 23.29 -13.91 -23.02
N LEU A 30 22.30 -13.49 -23.81
CA LEU A 30 21.08 -12.87 -23.30
C LEU A 30 20.17 -13.92 -22.65
N GLN A 31 20.06 -15.12 -23.25
CA GLN A 31 19.33 -16.24 -22.68
C GLN A 31 19.88 -16.63 -21.29
N THR A 32 21.20 -16.71 -21.13
CA THR A 32 21.84 -17.07 -19.84
C THR A 32 21.63 -15.99 -18.77
N LYS A 33 21.69 -14.71 -19.14
CA LYS A 33 21.40 -13.60 -18.21
C LYS A 33 19.93 -13.59 -17.79
N HIS A 34 19.01 -13.89 -18.69
CA HIS A 34 17.58 -14.01 -18.36
C HIS A 34 17.31 -15.14 -17.37
N GLU A 35 17.96 -16.29 -17.54
CA GLU A 35 17.84 -17.40 -16.58
C GLU A 35 18.45 -17.06 -15.23
N PHE A 36 19.54 -16.28 -15.19
CA PHE A 36 20.14 -15.81 -13.94
C PHE A 36 19.22 -14.88 -13.14
N TYR A 37 18.63 -13.84 -13.75
CA TYR A 37 17.73 -12.94 -13.03
C TYR A 37 16.44 -13.64 -12.58
N TYR A 38 15.95 -14.60 -13.37
CA TYR A 38 14.80 -15.42 -13.01
C TYR A 38 15.08 -16.35 -11.83
N SER A 39 16.21 -17.06 -11.85
CA SER A 39 16.60 -17.95 -10.75
C SER A 39 16.87 -17.18 -9.47
N ALA A 40 17.53 -16.01 -9.56
CA ALA A 40 17.73 -15.11 -8.45
C ALA A 40 16.39 -14.60 -7.86
N GLY A 41 15.42 -14.24 -8.72
CA GLY A 41 14.09 -13.81 -8.28
C GLY A 41 13.30 -14.92 -7.56
N ILE A 42 13.35 -16.16 -8.07
CA ILE A 42 12.69 -17.30 -7.43
C ILE A 42 13.36 -17.68 -6.12
N GLN A 43 14.70 -17.73 -6.09
CA GLN A 43 15.44 -18.02 -4.86
C GLN A 43 15.14 -16.98 -3.78
N GLU A 44 15.04 -15.71 -4.16
CA GLU A 44 14.63 -14.64 -3.25
C GLU A 44 13.18 -14.82 -2.77
N GLY A 45 12.26 -15.20 -3.67
CA GLY A 45 10.87 -15.52 -3.28
C GLY A 45 10.77 -16.70 -2.31
N LEU A 46 11.57 -17.74 -2.52
CA LEU A 46 11.67 -18.89 -1.61
C LEU A 46 12.26 -18.49 -0.26
N ARG A 47 13.34 -17.70 -0.26
CA ARG A 47 13.97 -17.18 0.95
C ARG A 47 12.99 -16.35 1.79
N ARG A 48 12.19 -15.48 1.16
CA ARG A 48 11.15 -14.71 1.86
C ARG A 48 10.11 -15.61 2.53
N ARG A 49 9.70 -16.68 1.87
CA ARG A 49 8.76 -17.65 2.44
C ARG A 49 9.38 -18.38 3.64
N GLU A 50 10.67 -18.69 3.59
CA GLU A 50 11.38 -19.29 4.72
C GLU A 50 11.50 -18.32 5.90
N ASP A 51 11.83 -17.06 5.65
CA ASP A 51 11.88 -16.00 6.67
C ASP A 51 10.50 -15.76 7.31
N GLU A 52 9.44 -15.74 6.51
CA GLU A 52 8.05 -15.62 6.99
C GLU A 52 7.64 -16.83 7.84
N LEU A 53 7.97 -18.05 7.40
CA LEU A 53 7.74 -19.26 8.17
C LEU A 53 8.54 -19.27 9.49
N ALA A 54 9.77 -18.76 9.48
CA ALA A 54 10.58 -18.62 10.68
C ALA A 54 9.95 -17.61 11.66
N LEU A 55 9.44 -16.48 11.17
CA LEU A 55 8.74 -15.49 11.98
C LEU A 55 7.45 -16.07 12.58
N VAL A 56 6.64 -16.77 11.79
CA VAL A 56 5.40 -17.41 12.27
C VAL A 56 5.71 -18.49 13.31
N ARG A 57 6.78 -19.29 13.13
CA ARG A 57 7.23 -20.26 14.14
C ARG A 57 7.64 -19.56 15.43
N SER A 58 8.43 -18.49 15.33
CA SER A 58 8.85 -17.69 16.49
C SER A 58 7.64 -17.12 17.24
N GLN A 59 6.67 -16.52 16.54
CA GLN A 59 5.45 -16.01 17.16
C GLN A 59 4.64 -17.11 17.86
N ARG A 60 4.46 -18.26 17.20
CA ARG A 60 3.75 -19.41 17.79
C ARG A 60 4.44 -19.87 19.07
N ASP A 61 5.76 -19.95 19.08
CA ASP A 61 6.52 -20.42 20.23
C ASP A 61 6.47 -19.39 21.38
N THR A 62 6.49 -18.09 21.08
CA THR A 62 6.26 -17.01 22.07
C THR A 62 4.86 -17.09 22.67
N THR A 63 3.82 -17.24 21.85
CA THR A 63 2.43 -17.37 22.34
C THR A 63 2.24 -18.65 23.16
N ALA A 64 2.89 -19.75 22.79
CA ALA A 64 2.85 -20.98 23.57
C ALA A 64 3.50 -20.79 24.95
N LEU A 65 4.62 -20.06 25.02
CA LEU A 65 5.29 -19.75 26.28
C LEU A 65 4.43 -18.84 27.18
N GLU A 66 3.81 -17.81 26.60
CA GLU A 66 2.87 -16.94 27.32
C GLU A 66 1.67 -17.72 27.86
N ALA A 67 1.11 -18.64 27.07
CA ALA A 67 0.00 -19.49 27.51
C ALA A 67 0.38 -20.40 28.68
N VAL A 68 1.59 -20.97 28.66
CA VAL A 68 2.12 -21.76 29.79
C VAL A 68 2.28 -20.90 31.04
N ASN A 69 2.82 -19.68 30.89
CA ASN A 69 2.99 -18.75 32.01
C ASN A 69 1.64 -18.33 32.61
N MET A 70 0.65 -18.01 31.77
CA MET A 70 -0.71 -17.67 32.23
C MET A 70 -1.37 -18.84 32.96
N ARG A 71 -1.20 -20.08 32.48
CA ARG A 71 -1.70 -21.29 33.18
C ARG A 71 -1.00 -21.56 34.51
N ALA A 72 0.27 -21.18 34.66
CA ALA A 72 0.97 -21.27 35.93
C ALA A 72 0.41 -20.24 36.93
N LYS A 73 0.20 -19.00 36.47
CA LYS A 73 -0.38 -17.91 37.28
C LYS A 73 -1.81 -18.21 37.74
N ILE A 74 -2.64 -18.80 36.87
CA ILE A 74 -4.00 -19.24 37.24
C ILE A 74 -3.93 -20.26 38.38
N ARG A 75 -3.08 -21.28 38.27
CA ARG A 75 -2.90 -22.30 39.34
C ARG A 75 -2.41 -21.70 40.65
N GLU A 76 -1.50 -20.73 40.61
CA GLU A 76 -1.03 -20.03 41.80
C GLU A 76 -2.16 -19.24 42.48
N LEU A 77 -3.00 -18.57 41.70
CA LEU A 77 -4.16 -17.82 42.20
C LEU A 77 -5.22 -18.76 42.79
N GLU A 78 -5.48 -19.90 42.14
CA GLU A 78 -6.39 -20.94 42.65
C GLU A 78 -5.93 -21.47 44.02
N GLN A 79 -4.63 -21.77 44.17
CA GLN A 79 -4.06 -22.20 45.46
C GLN A 79 -4.16 -21.14 46.55
N LYS A 80 -3.92 -19.87 46.21
CA LYS A 80 -4.08 -18.74 47.15
C LYS A 80 -5.52 -18.62 47.61
N LEU A 81 -6.47 -18.75 46.68
CA LEU A 81 -7.90 -18.66 46.98
C LEU A 81 -8.35 -19.80 47.91
N GLU A 82 -7.92 -21.03 47.63
CA GLU A 82 -8.17 -22.20 48.50
C GLU A 82 -7.59 -22.01 49.92
N HIS A 83 -6.38 -21.43 50.02
CA HIS A 83 -5.75 -21.10 51.30
C HIS A 83 -6.54 -20.04 52.09
N TYR A 84 -7.04 -19.00 51.41
CA TYR A 84 -7.89 -17.97 52.01
C TYR A 84 -9.21 -18.54 52.51
N GLU A 85 -9.88 -19.38 51.71
CA GLU A 85 -11.13 -20.03 52.11
C GLU A 85 -10.94 -20.94 53.33
N THR A 86 -9.84 -21.70 53.37
CA THR A 86 -9.50 -22.57 54.49
C THR A 86 -9.21 -21.75 55.76
N SER A 87 -8.43 -20.67 55.63
CA SER A 87 -8.13 -19.76 56.75
C SER A 87 -9.38 -19.09 57.31
N GLN A 88 -10.33 -18.70 56.44
CA GLN A 88 -11.59 -18.10 56.85
C GLN A 88 -12.48 -19.10 57.61
N LYS A 89 -12.55 -20.36 57.16
CA LYS A 89 -13.29 -21.44 57.87
C LYS A 89 -12.73 -21.68 59.27
N HIS A 90 -11.40 -21.66 59.44
CA HIS A 90 -10.78 -21.82 60.76
C HIS A 90 -11.04 -20.63 61.70
N ALA A 91 -11.02 -19.39 61.19
CA ALA A 91 -11.27 -18.19 62.00
C ALA A 91 -12.70 -18.12 62.56
N VAL A 92 -13.70 -18.62 61.83
CA VAL A 92 -15.12 -18.63 62.28
C VAL A 92 -15.38 -19.72 63.33
N SER A 93 -14.59 -20.78 63.38
CA SER A 93 -14.81 -21.92 64.28
C SER A 93 -14.25 -21.73 65.71
N THR A 94 -13.54 -20.63 65.99
CA THR A 94 -12.92 -20.37 67.32
C THR A 94 -13.59 -19.26 68.11
N SER A 95 -14.81 -18.84 67.77
CA SER A 95 -15.62 -18.01 68.68
C SER A 95 -16.51 -18.92 69.52
N PRO A 96 -16.17 -19.22 70.79
CA PRO A 96 -17.11 -19.83 71.69
C PRO A 96 -18.25 -18.84 71.90
N SER A 97 -19.42 -19.27 71.45
CA SER A 97 -20.74 -18.74 71.80
C SER A 97 -20.78 -18.37 73.28
N ASP A 98 -20.78 -17.08 73.57
CA ASP A 98 -21.51 -16.57 74.72
C ASP A 98 -22.15 -15.22 74.43
N ALA A 99 -23.45 -15.19 74.74
CA ALA A 99 -24.31 -14.05 75.00
C ALA A 99 -24.58 -13.04 73.88
N SER A 100 -25.76 -13.22 73.28
CA SER A 100 -26.84 -12.23 73.20
C SER A 100 -26.44 -10.75 73.16
N PHE A 101 -26.46 -10.17 71.96
CA PHE A 101 -26.70 -8.73 71.83
C PHE A 101 -27.60 -8.44 70.62
N THR A 102 -28.90 -8.36 70.90
CA THR A 102 -29.86 -7.52 70.19
C THR A 102 -29.39 -6.07 70.25
N HIS A 103 -29.23 -5.39 69.12
CA HIS A 103 -29.55 -3.96 68.91
C HIS A 103 -29.24 -3.61 67.45
N SER A 104 -30.28 -3.30 66.66
CA SER A 104 -30.77 -1.94 66.42
C SER A 104 -30.03 -1.27 65.26
N PHE A 105 -30.74 -1.21 64.13
CA PHE A 105 -30.50 -0.28 63.04
C PHE A 105 -30.34 1.14 63.59
N VAL A 106 -29.16 1.73 63.38
CA VAL A 106 -28.97 3.18 63.45
C VAL A 106 -28.14 3.59 62.24
N ARG A 107 -28.80 4.29 61.29
CA ARG A 107 -28.13 5.12 60.29
C ARG A 107 -27.46 6.28 61.05
N ILE A 108 -26.13 6.30 61.11
CA ILE A 108 -25.38 7.52 61.39
C ILE A 108 -24.62 7.91 60.13
N SER A 109 -25.10 9.01 59.56
CA SER A 109 -24.38 9.87 58.64
C SER A 109 -23.45 10.74 59.47
N THR A 110 -22.14 10.55 59.35
CA THR A 110 -21.14 11.54 59.77
C THR A 110 -19.94 11.46 58.84
N SER A 111 -19.75 12.53 58.08
CA SER A 111 -18.47 12.93 57.49
C SER A 111 -17.41 13.06 58.58
N PRO A 112 -16.13 12.83 58.25
CA PRO A 112 -15.11 13.72 58.78
C PRO A 112 -14.11 14.16 57.73
N THR A 113 -13.98 15.47 57.64
CA THR A 113 -12.73 16.20 57.44
C THR A 113 -11.68 15.70 58.43
N THR A 114 -10.47 15.35 57.96
CA THR A 114 -9.19 15.94 58.42
C THR A 114 -8.01 15.25 57.73
N SER A 115 -7.19 16.09 57.12
CA SER A 115 -5.74 15.99 57.00
C SER A 115 -5.05 15.05 58.00
N ASN A 116 -4.18 14.17 57.51
CA ASN A 116 -2.86 14.03 58.11
C ASN A 116 -1.84 13.47 57.13
N GLU A 117 -0.72 14.17 57.10
CA GLU A 117 0.51 13.84 56.41
C GLU A 117 1.13 12.57 57.00
N HIS A 118 1.53 11.63 56.14
CA HIS A 118 2.69 10.79 56.41
C HIS A 118 3.31 10.39 55.06
N SER A 119 4.26 11.23 54.64
CA SER A 119 5.25 10.92 53.61
C SER A 119 6.14 9.79 54.09
N LEU A 120 5.81 8.55 53.68
CA LEU A 120 6.77 7.46 53.66
C LEU A 120 7.52 7.52 52.32
N SER A 121 8.72 8.08 52.40
CA SER A 121 9.75 8.01 51.36
C SER A 121 10.15 6.54 51.18
N VAL A 122 9.60 5.90 50.16
CA VAL A 122 10.06 4.59 49.67
C VAL A 122 11.10 4.85 48.59
N SER A 123 12.33 4.44 48.91
CA SER A 123 13.52 4.51 48.08
C SER A 123 13.30 3.82 46.71
N PRO A 124 13.64 4.44 45.58
CA PRO A 124 13.55 3.79 44.27
C PRO A 124 14.70 2.79 44.11
N SER A 125 14.38 1.50 44.11
CA SER A 125 15.29 0.47 43.64
C SER A 125 15.56 0.63 42.14
N PRO A 126 16.82 0.52 41.69
CA PRO A 126 17.16 0.62 40.28
C PRO A 126 16.71 -0.64 39.56
N HIS A 127 15.55 -0.59 38.91
CA HIS A 127 15.20 -1.57 37.90
C HIS A 127 16.13 -1.36 36.70
N HIS A 128 17.13 -2.23 36.59
CA HIS A 128 17.87 -2.45 35.37
C HIS A 128 16.89 -2.92 34.29
N SER A 129 16.45 -1.99 33.45
CA SER A 129 15.86 -2.32 32.16
C SER A 129 16.85 -3.20 31.41
N PRO A 130 16.47 -4.41 30.94
CA PRO A 130 17.34 -5.14 30.03
C PRO A 130 17.49 -4.27 28.79
N THR A 131 18.72 -3.84 28.54
CA THR A 131 19.16 -3.23 27.30
C THR A 131 18.70 -4.13 26.16
N SER A 132 17.60 -3.75 25.52
CA SER A 132 17.18 -4.34 24.26
C SER A 132 18.23 -3.90 23.24
N THR A 133 19.28 -4.71 23.14
CA THR A 133 20.25 -4.65 22.06
C THR A 133 19.46 -4.86 20.78
N ASN A 134 19.15 -3.74 20.13
CA ASN A 134 18.69 -3.66 18.77
C ASN A 134 19.70 -4.37 17.85
N TYR A 135 19.61 -5.69 17.76
CA TYR A 135 20.12 -6.45 16.64
C TYR A 135 19.21 -6.17 15.44
N ARG A 136 19.30 -4.94 14.92
CA ARG A 136 19.07 -4.70 13.49
C ARG A 136 20.22 -5.39 12.77
N HIS A 137 20.11 -6.72 12.62
CA HIS A 137 20.78 -7.39 11.53
C HIS A 137 20.29 -6.70 10.26
N GLY A 138 21.21 -6.00 9.60
CA GLY A 138 20.95 -5.36 8.33
C GLY A 138 20.50 -6.41 7.35
N ILE A 139 19.18 -6.51 7.16
CA ILE A 139 18.61 -7.08 5.94
C ILE A 139 19.21 -6.22 4.83
N PRO A 140 20.04 -6.78 3.93
CA PRO A 140 20.59 -6.02 2.83
C PRO A 140 19.41 -5.40 2.08
N SER A 141 19.38 -4.08 2.02
CA SER A 141 18.30 -3.29 1.41
C SER A 141 18.35 -3.44 -0.12
N TYR A 142 18.11 -4.65 -0.62
CA TYR A 142 17.85 -4.91 -2.04
C TYR A 142 16.40 -4.57 -2.42
N ARG A 143 15.57 -4.10 -1.45
CA ARG A 143 14.20 -3.61 -1.69
C ARG A 143 14.15 -2.36 -2.59
N SER A 144 15.29 -1.80 -2.99
CA SER A 144 15.38 -0.61 -3.83
C SER A 144 16.41 -0.75 -4.97
N ALA A 145 16.50 -1.90 -5.64
CA ALA A 145 17.11 -1.91 -6.97
C ALA A 145 16.11 -1.23 -7.93
N PHE A 146 16.39 0.01 -8.30
CA PHE A 146 15.74 0.70 -9.40
C PHE A 146 15.67 -0.21 -10.64
N PRO A 147 14.69 -0.01 -11.55
CA PRO A 147 14.70 -0.70 -12.83
C PRO A 147 16.07 -0.59 -13.48
N THR A 148 16.75 -1.73 -13.65
CA THR A 148 17.81 -1.80 -14.63
C THR A 148 17.13 -1.85 -16.00
N ARG A 149 17.65 -1.11 -16.97
CA ARG A 149 17.14 -1.11 -18.35
C ARG A 149 17.08 -2.54 -18.90
N GLU A 150 18.01 -3.37 -18.47
CA GLU A 150 18.13 -4.78 -18.80
C GLU A 150 16.95 -5.61 -18.26
N ALA A 151 16.51 -5.37 -17.02
CA ALA A 151 15.36 -6.06 -16.44
C ALA A 151 14.06 -5.70 -17.19
N GLU A 152 13.92 -4.44 -17.60
CA GLU A 152 12.78 -4.00 -18.42
C GLU A 152 12.76 -4.69 -19.78
N ILE A 153 13.88 -4.68 -20.49
CA ILE A 153 14.01 -5.36 -21.80
C ILE A 153 13.69 -6.85 -21.65
N ALA A 154 14.20 -7.49 -20.59
CA ALA A 154 13.96 -8.91 -20.34
C ALA A 154 12.47 -9.22 -20.09
N LEU A 155 11.78 -8.40 -19.29
CA LEU A 155 10.35 -8.55 -19.03
C LEU A 155 9.52 -8.29 -20.29
N ARG A 156 9.83 -7.26 -21.07
CA ARG A 156 9.16 -7.01 -22.36
C ARG A 156 9.36 -8.17 -23.32
N GLY A 157 10.58 -8.68 -23.46
CA GLY A 157 10.87 -9.84 -24.30
C GLY A 157 10.12 -11.09 -23.85
N LEU A 158 10.00 -11.32 -22.54
CA LEU A 158 9.19 -12.41 -21.99
C LEU A 158 7.69 -12.24 -22.32
N MET A 159 7.17 -11.02 -22.23
CA MET A 159 5.78 -10.72 -22.59
C MET A 159 5.52 -10.91 -24.09
N GLU A 160 6.42 -10.46 -24.96
CA GLU A 160 6.26 -10.66 -26.41
C GLU A 160 6.29 -12.14 -26.80
N LYS A 161 7.20 -12.93 -26.21
CA LYS A 161 7.20 -14.41 -26.38
C LYS A 161 5.88 -15.03 -25.91
N ALA A 162 5.37 -14.60 -24.75
CA ALA A 162 4.11 -15.08 -24.22
C ALA A 162 2.90 -14.70 -25.11
N LYS A 163 2.91 -13.50 -25.73
CA LYS A 163 1.91 -13.08 -26.72
C LYS A 163 1.99 -13.89 -28.01
N ALA A 164 3.18 -14.29 -28.42
CA ALA A 164 3.41 -15.22 -29.54
C ALA A 164 3.06 -16.68 -29.18
N MET A 165 2.29 -16.91 -28.12
CA MET A 165 1.81 -18.23 -27.67
C MET A 165 2.93 -19.20 -27.24
N ASP A 166 4.12 -18.70 -26.87
CA ASP A 166 5.15 -19.53 -26.21
C ASP A 166 4.64 -19.97 -24.84
N SER A 167 4.36 -21.27 -24.70
CA SER A 167 3.78 -21.85 -23.49
C SER A 167 4.65 -21.68 -22.25
N ARG A 168 5.99 -21.68 -22.38
CA ARG A 168 6.92 -21.51 -21.24
C ARG A 168 6.94 -20.06 -20.81
N ALA A 169 7.02 -19.13 -21.76
CA ALA A 169 6.97 -17.70 -21.47
C ALA A 169 5.63 -17.29 -20.83
N LEU A 170 4.51 -17.82 -21.37
CA LEU A 170 3.18 -17.56 -20.85
C LEU A 170 3.00 -18.06 -19.42
N THR A 171 3.43 -19.30 -19.14
CA THR A 171 3.39 -19.87 -17.78
C THR A 171 4.18 -18.99 -16.79
N ARG A 172 5.35 -18.52 -17.20
CA ARG A 172 6.19 -17.62 -16.37
C ARG A 172 5.49 -16.30 -16.09
N ILE A 173 4.95 -15.64 -17.10
CA ILE A 173 4.23 -14.37 -16.91
C ILE A 173 3.00 -14.55 -16.04
N LYS A 174 2.21 -15.62 -16.23
CA LYS A 174 1.06 -15.93 -15.37
C LYS A 174 1.49 -16.13 -13.91
N SER A 175 2.61 -16.83 -13.68
CA SER A 175 3.17 -17.01 -12.34
C SER A 175 3.59 -15.66 -11.72
N LEU A 176 4.29 -14.80 -12.49
CA LEU A 176 4.68 -13.46 -12.04
C LEU A 176 3.47 -12.58 -11.73
N CYS A 177 2.43 -12.60 -12.55
CA CYS A 177 1.18 -11.89 -12.27
C CYS A 177 0.50 -12.41 -10.99
N LYS A 178 0.42 -13.74 -10.84
CA LYS A 178 -0.19 -14.36 -9.65
C LYS A 178 0.54 -13.96 -8.37
N GLU A 179 1.87 -14.02 -8.39
CA GLU A 179 2.72 -13.57 -7.29
C GLU A 179 2.52 -12.07 -7.01
N ALA A 180 2.56 -11.24 -8.04
CA ALA A 180 2.35 -9.80 -7.93
C ALA A 180 0.98 -9.45 -7.33
N HIS A 181 -0.08 -10.20 -7.66
CA HIS A 181 -1.40 -10.03 -7.06
C HIS A 181 -1.47 -10.49 -5.61
N ALA A 182 -0.70 -11.51 -5.22
CA ALA A 182 -0.63 -11.99 -3.84
C ALA A 182 0.22 -11.10 -2.92
N THR A 183 1.15 -10.33 -3.47
CA THR A 183 1.99 -9.40 -2.69
C THR A 183 1.19 -8.15 -2.29
N PRO A 184 1.21 -7.72 -1.00
CA PRO A 184 0.80 -6.39 -0.54
C PRO A 184 1.22 -5.24 -1.45
N ARG A 185 0.41 -4.18 -1.55
CA ARG A 185 0.65 -3.11 -2.56
C ARG A 185 1.96 -2.36 -2.33
N ASP A 186 2.24 -2.05 -1.08
CA ASP A 186 3.43 -1.38 -0.58
C ASP A 186 4.67 -2.27 -0.68
N GLU A 187 4.50 -3.60 -0.63
CA GLU A 187 5.61 -4.55 -0.77
C GLU A 187 5.90 -5.01 -2.20
N LYS A 188 5.03 -4.66 -3.18
CA LYS A 188 5.25 -5.03 -4.58
C LYS A 188 6.60 -4.48 -5.10
N SER A 189 7.42 -5.37 -5.64
CA SER A 189 8.66 -5.01 -6.34
C SER A 189 8.39 -4.21 -7.61
N TRP A 190 9.43 -3.55 -8.15
CA TRP A 190 9.32 -2.87 -9.44
C TRP A 190 8.88 -3.82 -10.56
N ALA A 191 9.47 -5.02 -10.65
CA ALA A 191 9.11 -6.01 -11.68
C ALA A 191 7.65 -6.46 -11.56
N GLN A 192 7.16 -6.69 -10.34
CA GLN A 192 5.74 -7.02 -10.11
C GLN A 192 4.82 -5.88 -10.55
N LYS A 193 5.15 -4.62 -10.21
CA LYS A 193 4.41 -3.44 -10.66
C LYS A 193 4.42 -3.30 -12.18
N PHE A 194 5.58 -3.51 -12.81
CA PHE A 194 5.77 -3.46 -14.26
C PHE A 194 4.97 -4.55 -14.97
N VAL A 195 5.02 -5.79 -14.47
CA VAL A 195 4.25 -6.90 -15.05
C VAL A 195 2.76 -6.62 -14.97
N LEU A 196 2.27 -6.13 -13.83
CA LEU A 196 0.85 -5.77 -13.67
C LEU A 196 0.42 -4.57 -14.55
N SER A 197 1.32 -3.63 -14.85
CA SER A 197 1.01 -2.48 -15.70
C SER A 197 1.05 -2.82 -17.19
N GLU A 198 2.05 -3.59 -17.63
CA GLU A 198 2.34 -3.83 -19.05
C GLU A 198 1.71 -5.11 -19.59
N TRP A 199 1.59 -6.17 -18.79
CA TRP A 199 1.06 -7.44 -19.28
C TRP A 199 -0.43 -7.32 -19.62
N ARG A 200 -0.81 -7.86 -20.79
CA ARG A 200 -2.21 -8.05 -21.19
C ARG A 200 -2.36 -9.49 -21.62
N ASN A 201 -3.40 -10.14 -21.09
CA ASN A 201 -3.72 -11.50 -21.51
C ASN A 201 -4.17 -11.43 -22.98
N PRO A 202 -3.49 -12.12 -23.91
CA PRO A 202 -3.89 -12.14 -25.31
C PRO A 202 -5.35 -12.61 -25.44
N PRO A 203 -6.15 -12.02 -26.35
CA PRO A 203 -7.56 -12.39 -26.52
C PRO A 203 -7.71 -13.89 -26.85
N GLU A 204 -6.74 -14.48 -27.55
CA GLU A 204 -6.68 -15.91 -27.87
C GLU A 204 -6.51 -16.80 -26.62
N LEU A 205 -5.95 -16.23 -25.54
CA LEU A 205 -5.69 -16.89 -24.25
C LEU A 205 -6.70 -16.53 -23.18
N ALA A 206 -7.75 -15.78 -23.52
CA ALA A 206 -8.96 -15.71 -22.72
C ALA A 206 -9.68 -17.08 -22.79
N THR A 207 -9.03 -18.12 -22.27
CA THR A 207 -9.60 -19.46 -22.25
C THR A 207 -10.85 -19.42 -21.36
N PRO A 208 -11.99 -19.95 -21.81
CA PRO A 208 -13.18 -20.12 -20.97
C PRO A 208 -12.96 -21.07 -19.78
N SER A 209 -11.76 -21.63 -19.61
CA SER A 209 -11.40 -22.66 -18.62
C SER A 209 -11.33 -22.20 -17.15
N ASN A 210 -11.76 -20.99 -16.79
CA ASN A 210 -12.20 -20.74 -15.41
C ASN A 210 -13.58 -21.39 -15.22
N LEU A 211 -13.67 -22.71 -15.29
CA LEU A 211 -14.90 -23.52 -15.29
C LEU A 211 -15.70 -23.46 -13.97
N ASN A 212 -15.28 -22.67 -12.99
CA ASN A 212 -16.05 -22.31 -11.79
C ASN A 212 -16.50 -20.85 -11.76
N ARG A 213 -16.17 -20.05 -12.78
CA ARG A 213 -16.79 -18.75 -13.02
C ARG A 213 -17.93 -18.95 -14.00
N ASP A 214 -19.08 -18.37 -13.67
CA ASP A 214 -20.23 -18.26 -14.55
C ASP A 214 -19.78 -17.94 -16.00
N PRO A 215 -19.97 -18.87 -16.97
CA PRO A 215 -19.47 -18.72 -18.33
C PRO A 215 -20.08 -17.51 -19.07
N THR A 216 -21.09 -16.87 -18.49
CA THR A 216 -21.68 -15.64 -19.02
C THR A 216 -20.88 -14.38 -18.68
N ARG A 217 -19.90 -14.42 -17.76
CA ARG A 217 -19.19 -13.22 -17.30
C ARG A 217 -17.92 -12.96 -18.12
N PRO A 218 -17.85 -11.89 -18.93
CA PRO A 218 -16.69 -11.59 -19.77
C PRO A 218 -15.43 -11.35 -18.92
N LEU A 219 -14.30 -11.92 -19.33
CA LEU A 219 -12.99 -11.57 -18.79
C LEU A 219 -12.58 -10.19 -19.33
N LEU A 220 -13.03 -9.14 -18.64
CA LEU A 220 -12.63 -7.77 -18.99
C LEU A 220 -11.13 -7.56 -18.67
N PRO A 221 -10.33 -7.07 -19.64
CA PRO A 221 -8.92 -6.76 -19.40
C PRO A 221 -8.79 -5.61 -18.40
N ASN A 222 -7.66 -5.54 -17.68
CA ASN A 222 -7.38 -4.44 -16.75
C ASN A 222 -7.26 -3.11 -17.51
N PRO A 223 -8.12 -2.11 -17.21
CA PRO A 223 -8.10 -0.84 -17.92
C PRO A 223 -6.79 -0.06 -17.71
N ARG A 224 -6.43 0.75 -18.69
CA ARG A 224 -5.28 1.68 -18.70
C ARG A 224 -5.66 3.04 -18.12
N MET A 225 -4.64 3.84 -17.80
CA MET A 225 -4.82 5.19 -17.26
C MET A 225 -5.65 6.11 -18.18
N GLY A 226 -5.54 5.94 -19.50
CA GLY A 226 -6.29 6.71 -20.50
C GLY A 226 -7.59 6.07 -20.96
N ASP A 227 -7.94 4.88 -20.45
CA ASP A 227 -9.23 4.28 -20.76
C ASP A 227 -10.36 5.06 -20.09
N SER A 228 -11.55 4.98 -20.69
CA SER A 228 -12.75 5.67 -20.22
C SER A 228 -13.11 5.32 -18.77
N PHE A 229 -13.85 6.20 -18.10
CA PHE A 229 -14.38 5.94 -16.77
C PHE A 229 -15.28 4.70 -16.75
N GLU A 230 -16.07 4.50 -17.80
CA GLU A 230 -16.99 3.38 -17.99
C GLU A 230 -16.23 2.04 -17.98
N SER A 231 -15.10 1.96 -18.69
CA SER A 231 -14.24 0.77 -18.70
C SER A 231 -13.71 0.42 -17.29
N TRP A 232 -13.31 1.44 -16.52
CA TRP A 232 -12.91 1.25 -15.12
C TRP A 232 -14.06 0.79 -14.23
N TYR A 233 -15.25 1.37 -14.42
CA TYR A 233 -16.44 1.02 -13.65
C TYR A 233 -16.87 -0.43 -13.89
N GLU A 234 -16.96 -0.85 -15.16
CA GLU A 234 -17.29 -2.23 -15.54
C GLU A 234 -16.26 -3.23 -14.99
N TYR A 235 -14.97 -2.90 -15.13
CA TYR A 235 -13.90 -3.73 -14.60
C TYR A 235 -14.06 -3.96 -13.09
N TYR A 236 -14.31 -2.89 -12.32
CA TYR A 236 -14.42 -3.02 -10.87
C TYR A 236 -15.74 -3.65 -10.40
N CYS A 237 -16.82 -3.57 -11.17
CA CYS A 237 -18.04 -4.34 -10.88
C CYS A 237 -17.80 -5.86 -10.89
N ILE A 238 -16.79 -6.31 -11.65
CA ILE A 238 -16.38 -7.72 -11.70
C ILE A 238 -15.28 -8.01 -10.68
N HIS A 239 -14.33 -7.08 -10.52
CA HIS A 239 -13.13 -7.23 -9.69
C HIS A 239 -13.22 -6.40 -8.41
N ASN A 240 -14.27 -6.63 -7.62
CA ASN A 240 -14.57 -5.90 -6.39
C ASN A 240 -13.45 -5.92 -5.33
N SER A 241 -12.58 -6.92 -5.33
CA SER A 241 -11.42 -6.99 -4.43
C SER A 241 -10.28 -6.05 -4.82
N SER A 242 -10.29 -5.54 -6.05
CA SER A 242 -9.26 -4.65 -6.60
C SER A 242 -9.63 -3.17 -6.52
N LEU A 243 -10.74 -2.85 -5.84
CA LEU A 243 -11.25 -1.48 -5.75
C LEU A 243 -10.18 -0.50 -5.22
N PRO A 244 -10.11 0.72 -5.79
CA PRO A 244 -9.21 1.73 -5.29
C PRO A 244 -9.60 2.09 -3.85
N ARG A 245 -8.60 2.48 -3.07
CA ARG A 245 -8.81 3.00 -1.72
C ARG A 245 -9.74 4.24 -1.75
N GLY A 246 -10.62 4.33 -0.76
CA GLY A 246 -11.62 5.38 -0.65
C GLY A 246 -12.85 5.21 -1.54
N VAL A 247 -12.90 4.19 -2.41
CA VAL A 247 -14.08 3.92 -3.24
C VAL A 247 -15.05 3.03 -2.47
N ARG A 248 -16.19 3.60 -2.06
CA ARG A 248 -17.26 2.84 -1.40
C ARG A 248 -17.95 1.90 -2.38
N LYS A 249 -18.73 0.98 -1.81
CA LYS A 249 -19.65 0.13 -2.57
C LYS A 249 -21.09 0.63 -2.41
N ASP A 250 -21.89 0.50 -3.46
CA ASP A 250 -23.33 0.73 -3.42
C ASP A 250 -24.05 -0.46 -2.74
N THR A 251 -25.38 -0.36 -2.63
CA THR A 251 -26.23 -1.41 -2.05
C THR A 251 -26.20 -2.74 -2.82
N PHE A 252 -25.72 -2.73 -4.07
CA PHE A 252 -25.55 -3.91 -4.93
C PHE A 252 -24.10 -4.42 -4.92
N GLY A 253 -23.24 -3.87 -4.06
CA GLY A 253 -21.84 -4.25 -3.96
C GLY A 253 -20.97 -3.77 -5.13
N ARG A 254 -21.47 -2.86 -5.99
CA ARG A 254 -20.74 -2.25 -7.10
C ARG A 254 -19.98 -1.00 -6.64
N PRO A 255 -19.00 -0.50 -7.39
CA PRO A 255 -18.29 0.72 -7.04
C PRO A 255 -19.25 1.91 -6.95
N TRP A 256 -19.11 2.77 -5.96
CA TRP A 256 -19.82 4.05 -5.92
C TRP A 256 -19.24 4.98 -6.99
N LYS A 257 -20.07 5.39 -7.97
CA LYS A 257 -19.59 6.09 -9.18
C LYS A 257 -18.85 7.42 -8.89
N PRO A 258 -19.39 8.35 -8.08
CA PRO A 258 -18.66 9.57 -7.67
C PRO A 258 -17.27 9.30 -7.09
N ASP A 259 -17.16 8.42 -6.09
CA ASP A 259 -15.87 8.08 -5.48
C ASP A 259 -14.89 7.48 -6.50
N LEU A 260 -15.36 6.62 -7.41
CA LEU A 260 -14.52 6.07 -8.46
C LEU A 260 -14.04 7.16 -9.41
N ARG A 261 -14.91 8.10 -9.80
CA ARG A 261 -14.56 9.23 -10.67
C ARG A 261 -13.49 10.10 -10.00
N ALA A 262 -13.69 10.46 -8.73
CA ALA A 262 -12.72 11.19 -7.93
C ALA A 262 -11.36 10.46 -7.86
N SER A 263 -11.40 9.15 -7.59
CA SER A 263 -10.19 8.32 -7.58
C SER A 263 -9.47 8.34 -8.93
N ARG A 264 -10.20 8.34 -10.04
CA ARG A 264 -9.63 8.42 -11.39
C ARG A 264 -9.02 9.78 -11.70
N ILE A 265 -9.70 10.87 -11.34
CA ILE A 265 -9.18 12.24 -11.45
C ILE A 265 -7.87 12.36 -10.66
N ALA A 266 -7.89 12.01 -9.38
CA ALA A 266 -6.69 12.01 -8.53
C ALA A 266 -5.58 11.11 -9.10
N ALA A 267 -5.93 9.97 -9.70
CA ALA A 267 -4.96 9.08 -10.31
C ALA A 267 -4.25 9.71 -11.52
N GLN A 268 -4.96 10.47 -12.35
CA GLN A 268 -4.44 11.13 -13.55
C GLN A 268 -3.66 12.41 -13.24
N LEU A 269 -4.03 13.13 -12.17
CA LEU A 269 -3.32 14.33 -11.73
C LEU A 269 -1.96 14.06 -11.09
N ARG A 270 -1.76 12.86 -10.52
CA ARG A 270 -0.50 12.49 -9.86
C ARG A 270 0.68 12.54 -10.83
N PRO A 271 1.90 12.83 -10.34
CA PRO A 271 3.11 12.77 -11.17
C PRO A 271 3.24 11.43 -11.88
N ALA A 272 3.91 11.40 -13.04
CA ALA A 272 4.10 10.20 -13.84
C ALA A 272 4.87 9.10 -13.08
N GLN A 273 4.81 7.84 -13.55
CA GLN A 273 5.52 6.74 -12.89
C GLN A 273 7.05 6.87 -12.93
N GLY A 274 7.58 7.63 -13.90
CA GLY A 274 9.01 7.92 -14.01
C GLY A 274 9.53 9.02 -13.06
N CYS A 275 8.65 9.74 -12.35
CA CYS A 275 9.06 10.75 -11.38
C CYS A 275 9.59 10.10 -10.09
N GLN A 276 10.36 10.87 -9.32
CA GLN A 276 10.86 10.42 -8.01
C GLN A 276 9.70 9.96 -7.11
N PRO A 277 9.81 8.79 -6.44
CA PRO A 277 8.74 8.29 -5.57
C PRO A 277 8.34 9.26 -4.46
N ALA A 278 9.30 10.06 -3.96
CA ALA A 278 9.05 11.11 -2.96
C ALA A 278 8.05 12.15 -3.48
N THR A 279 8.26 12.71 -4.67
CA THR A 279 7.36 13.70 -5.30
C THR A 279 5.94 13.16 -5.46
N ARG A 280 5.77 11.89 -5.85
CA ARG A 280 4.44 11.25 -5.94
C ARG A 280 3.74 11.15 -4.58
N THR A 281 4.53 10.89 -3.54
CA THR A 281 4.03 10.76 -2.17
C THR A 281 3.64 12.12 -1.64
N GLU A 282 4.52 13.12 -1.76
CA GLU A 282 4.27 14.51 -1.36
C GLU A 282 3.05 15.08 -2.08
N PHE A 283 2.94 14.92 -3.40
CA PHE A 283 1.75 15.34 -4.14
C PHE A 283 0.46 14.72 -3.58
N THR A 284 0.50 13.41 -3.28
CA THR A 284 -0.68 12.72 -2.72
C THR A 284 -1.01 13.24 -1.32
N VAL A 285 0.01 13.52 -0.49
CA VAL A 285 -0.19 14.11 0.85
C VAL A 285 -0.79 15.51 0.74
N SER A 286 -0.22 16.40 -0.05
CA SER A 286 -0.73 17.77 -0.25
C SER A 286 -2.13 17.78 -0.87
N LEU A 287 -2.43 16.87 -1.80
CA LEU A 287 -3.78 16.71 -2.34
C LEU A 287 -4.77 16.26 -1.25
N MET A 288 -4.38 15.33 -0.38
CA MET A 288 -5.24 14.85 0.70
C MET A 288 -5.39 15.85 1.84
N GLU A 289 -4.41 16.73 2.05
CA GLU A 289 -4.48 17.86 2.98
C GLU A 289 -5.44 18.93 2.46
N LEU A 290 -5.29 19.31 1.19
CA LEU A 290 -6.17 20.24 0.50
C LEU A 290 -7.65 19.81 0.56
N LEU A 291 -7.92 18.55 0.22
CA LEU A 291 -9.29 18.02 0.13
C LEU A 291 -9.87 17.64 1.49
N ASP A 292 -9.13 17.76 2.59
CA ASP A 292 -9.64 17.50 3.94
C ASP A 292 -10.48 18.63 4.49
N THR A 293 -10.21 19.84 4.02
CA THR A 293 -10.83 21.07 4.49
C THR A 293 -11.81 21.54 3.42
N PRO A 294 -13.13 21.39 3.62
CA PRO A 294 -14.11 21.77 2.61
C PRO A 294 -13.97 23.23 2.19
N GLY A 295 -13.93 23.48 0.88
CA GLY A 295 -13.81 24.81 0.30
C GLY A 295 -12.40 25.41 0.27
N GLU A 296 -11.38 24.71 0.78
CA GLU A 296 -10.00 25.20 0.81
C GLU A 296 -9.43 25.44 -0.60
N TYR A 297 -9.75 24.56 -1.55
CA TYR A 297 -9.39 24.74 -2.95
C TYR A 297 -9.95 26.07 -3.50
N GLN A 298 -11.23 26.34 -3.28
CA GLN A 298 -11.86 27.58 -3.73
C GLN A 298 -11.22 28.80 -3.08
N ARG A 299 -10.95 28.73 -1.77
CA ARG A 299 -10.29 29.81 -1.02
C ARG A 299 -8.92 30.14 -1.59
N ILE A 300 -8.09 29.14 -1.90
CA ILE A 300 -6.74 29.35 -2.44
C ILE A 300 -6.80 29.84 -3.89
N VAL A 301 -7.66 29.28 -4.74
CA VAL A 301 -7.81 29.73 -6.14
C VAL A 301 -8.20 31.21 -6.19
N ILE A 302 -9.21 31.62 -5.41
CA ILE A 302 -9.65 33.02 -5.37
C ILE A 302 -8.58 33.91 -4.73
N GLY A 303 -8.01 33.50 -3.59
CA GLY A 303 -7.04 34.30 -2.84
C GLY A 303 -5.71 34.51 -3.57
N ARG A 304 -5.28 33.56 -4.40
CA ARG A 304 -4.07 33.65 -5.22
C ARG A 304 -4.32 34.15 -6.65
N GLY A 305 -5.58 34.31 -7.05
CA GLY A 305 -5.95 34.73 -8.40
C GLY A 305 -5.60 33.70 -9.48
N PHE A 306 -5.70 32.40 -9.17
CA PHE A 306 -5.50 31.36 -10.18
C PHE A 306 -6.70 31.29 -11.12
N SER A 307 -6.43 31.19 -12.42
CA SER A 307 -7.46 30.96 -13.43
C SER A 307 -7.71 29.46 -13.59
N ILE A 308 -8.98 29.04 -13.57
CA ILE A 308 -9.37 27.66 -13.88
C ILE A 308 -9.49 27.54 -15.40
N ALA A 309 -8.81 26.57 -16.00
CA ALA A 309 -8.92 26.30 -17.43
C ALA A 309 -10.38 25.98 -17.82
N SER A 310 -10.82 26.45 -18.98
CA SER A 310 -12.20 26.28 -19.45
C SER A 310 -12.56 24.83 -19.78
N GLU A 311 -11.56 24.03 -20.15
CA GLU A 311 -11.71 22.62 -20.52
C GLU A 311 -10.99 21.74 -19.51
N VAL A 312 -11.61 20.61 -19.16
CA VAL A 312 -11.03 19.62 -18.25
C VAL A 312 -10.04 18.75 -19.02
N THR A 313 -8.75 19.02 -18.84
CA THR A 313 -7.66 18.23 -19.44
C THR A 313 -6.79 17.64 -18.33
N LEU A 314 -7.04 16.39 -17.99
CA LEU A 314 -6.35 15.73 -16.88
C LEU A 314 -4.98 15.22 -17.32
N SER A 315 -3.92 15.87 -16.81
CA SER A 315 -2.53 15.50 -17.07
C SER A 315 -1.76 15.25 -15.76
N PRO A 316 -0.69 14.43 -15.81
CA PRO A 316 0.20 14.24 -14.67
C PRO A 316 0.85 15.56 -14.24
N TYR A 317 1.08 15.72 -12.95
CA TYR A 317 1.84 16.85 -12.41
C TYR A 317 3.32 16.80 -12.86
N GLU A 318 3.77 17.88 -13.49
CA GLU A 318 5.15 18.06 -13.99
C GLU A 318 5.92 19.17 -13.24
N GLY A 319 5.41 19.63 -12.09
CA GLY A 319 6.00 20.69 -11.31
C GLY A 319 7.22 20.27 -10.47
N PRO A 320 7.68 21.15 -9.54
CA PRO A 320 8.86 20.90 -8.71
C PRO A 320 8.75 19.64 -7.84
N ALA A 321 9.91 19.08 -7.49
CA ALA A 321 10.00 17.85 -6.72
C ALA A 321 9.46 17.99 -5.29
N SER A 322 9.65 19.15 -4.67
CA SER A 322 9.10 19.54 -3.36
C SER A 322 7.68 20.09 -3.56
N VAL A 323 6.68 19.23 -3.38
CA VAL A 323 5.29 19.59 -3.72
C VAL A 323 4.61 20.29 -2.55
N THR A 324 4.04 21.47 -2.80
CA THR A 324 3.20 22.18 -1.82
C THR A 324 1.72 22.08 -2.15
N VAL A 325 0.84 22.37 -1.18
CA VAL A 325 -0.61 22.48 -1.40
C VAL A 325 -0.93 23.49 -2.50
N GLU A 326 -0.23 24.63 -2.52
CA GLU A 326 -0.44 25.65 -3.55
C GLU A 326 -0.06 25.16 -4.95
N ASP A 327 0.98 24.33 -5.08
CA ASP A 327 1.35 23.72 -6.36
C ASP A 327 0.28 22.76 -6.86
N VAL A 328 -0.30 21.97 -5.96
CA VAL A 328 -1.43 21.08 -6.29
C VAL A 328 -2.63 21.89 -6.74
N VAL A 329 -3.00 22.96 -6.03
CA VAL A 329 -4.13 23.83 -6.41
C VAL A 329 -3.90 24.44 -7.80
N ARG A 330 -2.71 24.98 -8.04
CA ARG A 330 -2.34 25.58 -9.33
C ARG A 330 -2.44 24.56 -10.47
N HIS A 331 -1.93 23.35 -10.25
CA HIS A 331 -2.01 22.26 -11.23
C HIS A 331 -3.46 21.86 -11.50
N MET A 332 -4.27 21.69 -10.46
CA MET A 332 -5.68 21.32 -10.59
C MET A 332 -6.49 22.39 -11.33
N ALA A 333 -6.26 23.68 -11.03
CA ALA A 333 -6.86 24.79 -11.77
C ALA A 333 -6.44 24.78 -13.24
N GLY A 334 -5.14 24.54 -13.53
CA GLY A 334 -4.63 24.39 -14.89
C GLY A 334 -5.23 23.20 -15.66
N CYS A 335 -5.61 22.13 -14.96
CA CYS A 335 -6.31 20.98 -15.53
C CYS A 335 -7.84 21.20 -15.69
N GLY A 336 -8.35 22.38 -15.33
CA GLY A 336 -9.78 22.72 -15.43
C GLY A 336 -10.66 22.13 -14.33
N ILE A 337 -10.08 21.70 -13.20
CA ILE A 337 -10.86 21.17 -12.08
C ILE A 337 -11.70 22.29 -11.45
N THR A 338 -13.02 22.17 -11.51
CA THR A 338 -13.93 23.21 -11.02
C THR A 338 -14.24 23.06 -9.53
N PHE A 339 -14.75 24.13 -8.90
CA PHE A 339 -15.24 24.08 -7.51
C PHE A 339 -16.34 23.02 -7.33
N GLN A 340 -17.19 22.82 -8.34
CA GLN A 340 -18.26 21.83 -8.29
C GLN A 340 -17.68 20.41 -8.23
N MET A 341 -16.68 20.10 -9.07
CA MET A 341 -16.03 18.79 -9.06
C MET A 341 -15.34 18.50 -7.73
N ILE A 342 -14.75 19.52 -7.10
CA ILE A 342 -14.12 19.38 -5.80
C ILE A 342 -15.14 18.99 -4.74
N ARG A 343 -16.21 19.77 -4.63
CA ARG A 343 -17.25 19.58 -3.62
C ARG A 343 -18.03 18.28 -3.81
N ASP A 344 -18.39 17.94 -5.05
CA ASP A 344 -19.30 16.84 -5.32
C ASP A 344 -18.58 15.48 -5.39
N ASP A 345 -17.34 15.46 -5.91
CA ASP A 345 -16.61 14.22 -6.16
C ASP A 345 -15.38 14.07 -5.24
N LEU A 346 -14.46 15.04 -5.23
CA LEU A 346 -13.13 14.86 -4.62
C LEU A 346 -13.09 14.96 -3.09
N GLU A 347 -13.78 15.94 -2.50
CA GLU A 347 -13.86 16.11 -1.03
C GLU A 347 -14.54 14.91 -0.35
N PRO A 348 -15.72 14.42 -0.79
CA PRO A 348 -16.34 13.25 -0.17
C PRO A 348 -15.46 11.99 -0.27
N TRP A 349 -14.76 11.82 -1.41
CA TRP A 349 -13.84 10.71 -1.61
C TRP A 349 -12.61 10.80 -0.71
N SER A 350 -12.04 11.99 -0.47
CA SER A 350 -10.85 12.17 0.37
C SER A 350 -11.10 11.70 1.82
N HIS A 351 -12.28 11.99 2.36
CA HIS A 351 -12.69 11.54 3.70
C HIS A 351 -12.75 10.01 3.78
N GLN A 352 -13.31 9.36 2.77
CA GLN A 352 -13.32 7.89 2.68
C GLN A 352 -11.92 7.32 2.48
N TYR A 353 -11.06 8.01 1.73
CA TYR A 353 -9.69 7.61 1.53
C TYR A 353 -8.91 7.60 2.86
N LYS A 354 -9.14 8.58 3.74
CA LYS A 354 -8.51 8.67 5.07
C LYS A 354 -9.11 7.70 6.08
N SER A 355 -10.43 7.50 6.10
CA SER A 355 -11.07 6.57 7.03
C SER A 355 -10.52 5.14 6.89
N VAL A 356 -10.23 4.71 5.67
CA VAL A 356 -9.62 3.40 5.39
C VAL A 356 -8.16 3.33 5.88
N ALA A 357 -7.39 4.43 5.85
CA ALA A 357 -6.02 4.46 6.38
C ALA A 357 -5.98 4.17 7.88
N LEU A 358 -6.92 4.78 8.60
CA LEU A 358 -6.93 4.80 10.05
C LEU A 358 -7.59 3.54 10.63
N SER A 359 -8.18 2.69 9.78
CA SER A 359 -8.75 1.42 10.23
C SER A 359 -7.64 0.40 10.51
N PRO A 360 -7.48 -0.07 11.77
CA PRO A 360 -6.46 -1.06 12.13
C PRO A 360 -6.67 -2.42 11.43
N ALA A 361 -7.85 -2.68 10.88
CA ALA A 361 -8.12 -3.85 10.05
C ALA A 361 -7.48 -3.77 8.66
N SER A 362 -7.29 -2.55 8.14
CA SER A 362 -6.60 -2.36 6.86
C SER A 362 -5.09 -2.59 6.96
N VAL A 363 -4.50 -2.51 8.16
CA VAL A 363 -3.07 -2.83 8.40
C VAL A 363 -2.82 -4.35 8.40
N ARG A 364 -3.87 -5.17 8.61
CA ARG A 364 -3.75 -6.64 8.62
C ARG A 364 -3.96 -7.31 7.25
N ASN A 365 -4.54 -6.58 6.30
CA ASN A 365 -4.90 -7.08 4.96
C ASN A 365 -4.38 -6.20 3.80
N ALA A 366 -3.65 -5.11 4.11
CA ALA A 366 -2.89 -4.36 3.10
C ALA A 366 -1.55 -5.06 2.88
#